data_AF-A0A536FL58-F1
#
_entry.id   AF-A0A536FL58-F1
#
_cell.length_a   1.000
_cell.length_b   1.000
_cell.length_c   1.000
_cell.angle_alpha   90.00
_cell.angle_beta   90.00
_cell.angle_gamma   90.00
#
_symmetry.space_group_name_H-M   'P 1'
#
loop_
_entity.id
_entity.type
_entity.pdbx_description
1 polymer ?
#
loop_
_entity_poly.entity_id
_entity_poly.type
_entity_poly.pdbx_seq_one_letter_code
_entity_poly.pdbx_strand_id
1 'polypeptide(L)' 'ASMSGFSLFAQSQMVKAAAWATILPLLSSGKVKPILERAYKLDEAAEALRHLIEDRPFGRVVLVR' A
#
# COMPACT_ATOMS: atom_id res chain seq x y z
N ALA A 1 -30.36 6.42 7.70
CA ALA A 1 -28.96 5.93 7.62
C ALA A 1 -28.44 6.16 6.21
N SER A 2 -27.17 6.54 6.02
CA SER A 2 -26.54 6.67 4.69
C SER A 2 -25.32 5.76 4.58
N MET A 3 -25.01 5.33 3.36
CA MET A 3 -23.84 4.52 3.04
C MET A 3 -23.12 5.16 1.85
N SER A 4 -21.80 5.29 1.92
CA SER A 4 -20.97 5.85 0.85
C SER A 4 -19.88 4.87 0.47
N GLY A 5 -19.73 4.61 -0.83
CA GLY A 5 -18.61 3.82 -1.34
C GLY A 5 -17.30 4.61 -1.28
N PHE A 6 -16.19 3.92 -1.03
CA PHE A 6 -14.86 4.50 -1.06
C PHE A 6 -14.03 3.84 -2.15
N SER A 7 -13.46 4.65 -3.06
CA SER A 7 -12.53 4.21 -4.09
C SER A 7 -11.38 5.20 -4.19
N LEU A 8 -10.15 4.73 -4.03
CA LEU A 8 -8.93 5.54 -4.18
C LEU A 8 -8.73 6.01 -5.63
N PHE A 9 -9.19 5.21 -6.60
CA PHE A 9 -9.04 5.51 -8.02
C PHE A 9 -9.93 6.67 -8.47
N ALA A 10 -11.15 6.74 -7.92
CA ALA A 10 -12.14 7.77 -8.22
C ALA A 10 -11.83 9.16 -7.63
N GLN A 11 -10.79 9.28 -6.79
CA GLN A 11 -10.43 10.55 -6.16
C GLN A 11 -9.78 11.52 -7.16
N SER A 12 -10.11 12.80 -7.02
CA SER A 12 -9.48 13.87 -7.81
C SER A 12 -7.98 14.00 -7.48
N GLN A 13 -7.22 14.62 -8.39
CA GLN A 13 -5.80 14.86 -8.18
C GLN A 13 -5.54 15.70 -6.93
N MET A 14 -6.40 16.69 -6.66
CA MET A 14 -6.30 17.54 -5.47
C MET A 14 -6.44 16.75 -4.17
N VAL A 15 -7.41 15.81 -4.12
CA VAL A 15 -7.60 14.95 -2.95
C VAL A 15 -6.41 14.01 -2.76
N LYS A 16 -5.90 13.42 -3.85
CA LYS A 16 -4.70 12.57 -3.80
C LYS A 16 -3.48 13.34 -3.28
N ALA A 17 -3.26 14.57 -3.74
CA ALA A 17 -2.16 15.43 -3.28
C ALA A 17 -2.29 15.77 -1.78
N ALA A 18 -3.50 16.13 -1.32
CA ALA A 18 -3.76 16.41 0.08
C ALA A 18 -3.52 15.18 0.98
N ALA A 19 -3.91 13.99 0.51
CA ALA A 19 -3.64 12.74 1.21
C ALA A 19 -2.13 12.50 1.38
N TRP A 20 -1.35 12.65 0.30
CA TRP A 20 0.11 12.50 0.37
C TRP A 20 0.79 13.53 1.28
N ALA A 21 0.32 14.78 1.29
CA ALA A 21 0.81 15.81 2.21
C ALA A 21 0.62 15.45 3.69
N THR A 22 -0.37 14.61 4.00
CA THR A 22 -0.61 14.08 5.36
C THR A 22 0.15 12.79 5.63
N ILE A 23 0.20 11.86 4.66
CA ILE A 23 0.81 10.54 4.83
C ILE A 23 2.34 10.64 4.98
N LEU A 24 3.01 11.45 4.15
CA LEU A 24 4.48 11.52 4.14
C LEU A 24 5.06 11.94 5.51
N PRO A 25 4.59 12.99 6.19
CA PRO A 25 5.07 13.32 7.53
C PRO A 25 4.87 12.21 8.57
N LEU A 26 3.79 11.43 8.47
CA LEU A 26 3.53 10.32 9.39
C LEU A 26 4.53 9.17 9.20
N LEU A 27 4.91 8.91 7.95
CA LEU A 27 5.95 7.94 7.61
C LEU A 27 7.33 8.44 8.06
N SER A 28 7.69 9.68 7.73
CA SER A 28 8.99 10.26 8.08
C SER A 28 9.20 10.41 9.59
N SER A 29 8.15 10.72 10.35
CA SER A 29 8.21 10.77 11.82
C SER A 29 8.19 9.39 12.50
N GLY A 30 7.96 8.31 11.74
CA GLY A 30 7.84 6.96 12.29
C GLY A 30 6.60 6.73 13.14
N LYS A 31 5.63 7.66 13.13
CA LYS A 31 4.32 7.47 13.78
C LYS A 31 3.49 6.41 13.07
N VAL A 32 3.69 6.27 11.76
CA VAL A 32 3.20 5.15 10.97
C VAL A 32 4.40 4.37 10.46
N LYS A 33 4.49 3.10 10.85
CA LYS A 33 5.56 2.18 10.42
C LYS A 33 4.95 1.08 9.58
N PRO A 34 5.11 1.11 8.24
CA PRO A 34 4.70 -0.01 7.39
C PRO A 34 5.44 -1.27 7.81
N ILE A 35 4.71 -2.36 7.97
CA ILE A 35 5.30 -3.67 8.21
C ILE A 35 5.64 -4.25 6.84
N LEU A 36 6.93 -4.48 6.60
CA LEU A 36 7.40 -5.24 5.45
C LEU A 36 7.27 -6.71 5.81
N GLU A 37 6.46 -7.45 5.07
CA GLU A 37 6.41 -8.91 5.25
C GLU A 37 7.55 -9.56 4.46
N ARG A 38 7.64 -9.26 3.15
CA ARG A 38 8.68 -9.82 2.29
C ARG A 38 8.97 -8.93 1.10
N ALA A 39 10.23 -8.95 0.68
CA ALA A 39 10.70 -8.38 -0.57
C ALA A 39 11.05 -9.51 -1.53
N TYR A 40 10.55 -9.42 -2.76
CA TYR A 40 10.87 -10.32 -3.87
C TYR A 40 11.64 -9.55 -4.92
N LYS A 41 12.54 -10.21 -5.64
CA LYS A 41 13.12 -9.61 -6.84
C LYS A 41 12.05 -9.46 -7.92
N LEU A 42 12.28 -8.55 -8.85
CA LEU A 42 11.32 -8.27 -9.91
C LEU A 42 11.04 -9.49 -10.82
N ASP A 43 12.04 -10.35 -11.04
CA ASP A 43 11.88 -11.62 -11.78
C ASP A 43 11.04 -12.66 -11.02
N GLU A 44 10.83 -12.47 -9.72
CA GLU A 44 9.98 -13.31 -8.87
C GLU A 44 8.55 -12.76 -8.71
N ALA A 45 8.14 -11.77 -9.52
CA ALA A 45 6.84 -11.10 -9.37
C ALA A 45 5.63 -12.05 -9.41
N ALA A 46 5.71 -13.15 -10.17
CA ALA A 46 4.66 -14.17 -10.20
C ALA A 46 4.52 -14.88 -8.84
N GLU A 47 5.64 -15.19 -8.20
CA GLU A 47 5.66 -15.80 -6.86
C GLU A 47 5.18 -14.82 -5.80
N ALA A 48 5.62 -13.56 -5.87
CA ALA A 48 5.17 -12.50 -4.98
C ALA A 48 3.64 -12.32 -5.02
N LEU A 49 3.05 -12.34 -6.22
CA LEU A 49 1.60 -12.23 -6.40
C LEU A 49 0.87 -13.45 -5.86
N ARG A 50 1.40 -14.66 -6.11
CA ARG A 50 0.81 -15.90 -5.60
C ARG A 50 0.79 -15.90 -4.08
N HIS A 51 1.93 -15.60 -3.45
CA HIS A 51 2.04 -15.45 -2.01
C HIS A 51 1.03 -14.44 -1.44
N LEU A 52 0.90 -13.27 -2.08
CA LEU A 52 -0.05 -12.25 -1.64
C LEU A 52 -1.52 -12.73 -1.66
N ILE A 53 -1.91 -13.48 -2.70
CA ILE A 53 -3.31 -13.92 -2.90
C ILE A 53 -3.63 -15.15 -2.05
N GLU A 54 -2.75 -16.14 -2.07
CA GLU A 54 -2.97 -17.46 -1.46
C GLU A 54 -2.73 -17.42 0.05
N ASP A 55 -1.59 -16.85 0.48
CA ASP A 55 -1.17 -16.87 1.89
C ASP A 55 -1.73 -15.68 2.70
N ARG A 56 -2.19 -14.62 2.01
CA ARG A 56 -2.78 -13.40 2.59
C ARG A 56 -1.95 -12.84 3.76
N PRO A 57 -0.66 -12.56 3.54
CA PRO A 57 0.27 -12.16 4.58
C PRO A 57 -0.16 -10.87 5.29
N PHE A 58 0.20 -10.75 6.58
CA PHE A 58 0.09 -9.49 7.30
C PHE A 58 1.32 -8.62 7.04
N GLY A 59 1.12 -7.52 6.33
CA GLY A 59 2.20 -6.58 5.96
C GLY A 59 2.18 -6.26 4.48
N ARG A 60 3.26 -5.66 3.99
CA ARG A 60 3.45 -5.35 2.57
C ARG A 60 4.39 -6.37 1.94
N VAL A 61 3.94 -6.95 0.83
CA VAL A 61 4.79 -7.63 -0.14
C VAL A 61 5.27 -6.58 -1.13
N VAL A 62 6.58 -6.48 -1.34
CA VAL A 62 7.17 -5.48 -2.26
C VAL A 62 8.07 -6.15 -3.29
N LEU A 63 8.18 -5.52 -4.46
CA LEU A 63 9.14 -5.92 -5.49
C LEU A 63 10.35 -4.99 -5.42
N VAL A 64 11.55 -5.58 -5.47
CA VAL A 64 12.83 -4.87 -5.53
C VAL A 64 13.53 -5.17 -6.86
N ARG A 65 14.38 -4.25 -7.31
CA ARG A 65 15.18 -4.41 -8.53
C ARG A 65 16.31 -5.39 -8.35
#